data_AF-A0A7C9I8A9-F1
#
_entry.id   AF-A0A7C9I8A9-F1
#
_cell.length_a   1.000
_cell.length_b   1.000
_cell.length_c   1.000
_cell.angle_alpha   90.00
_cell.angle_beta   90.00
_cell.angle_gamma   90.00
#
_symmetry.space_group_name_H-M   'P 1'
#
loop_
_entity.id
_entity.type
_entity.pdbx_description
1 polymer ?
#
loop_
_entity_poly.entity_id
_entity_poly.type
_entity_poly.pdbx_seq_one_letter_code
_entity_poly.pdbx_strand_id
1 'polypeptide(L)'
;MSESAFDILDLGVMGYREAWDLQKTRHAQVVAGESPPTLLLVEHPPVLTLGRKAKEGSNIIVTREYLSAQGIEVLEIERGGDVTYHGPGQLVAYAIFPVGRKVADFLRLLENATIAALHDLGLPDARPNPGYAGVYVNPREVNGLSYEQKIASFGVAVQRHVALHGLALNVTTNLAHFDLIVPCGLHQTHMTSVQREYEQRGLNRTPSVAEAKAALQRAFQTTFATYDWTRPVYAAAGS
;
A
#
# COMPACT_ATOMS: atom_id res chain seq x y z
N MET A 1 6.70 -13.90 27.40
CA MET A 1 6.80 -13.30 26.05
C MET A 1 5.43 -12.72 25.74
N SER A 2 5.31 -11.40 25.56
CA SER A 2 4.03 -10.80 25.16
C SER A 2 3.66 -11.39 23.80
N GLU A 3 2.48 -11.97 23.70
CA GLU A 3 1.92 -12.38 22.41
C GLU A 3 1.82 -11.13 21.52
N SER A 4 2.20 -11.24 20.24
CA SER A 4 2.11 -10.13 19.30
C SER A 4 0.65 -9.75 19.11
N ALA A 5 0.30 -8.46 19.12
CA ALA A 5 -1.08 -8.01 19.00
C ALA A 5 -1.70 -8.28 17.60
N PHE A 6 -0.87 -8.63 16.63
CA PHE A 6 -1.25 -9.04 15.28
C PHE A 6 -0.21 -10.00 14.69
N ASP A 7 -0.64 -10.84 13.76
CA ASP A 7 0.22 -11.74 12.99
C ASP A 7 0.84 -11.02 11.79
N ILE A 8 2.04 -11.43 11.42
CA ILE A 8 2.72 -10.98 10.20
C ILE A 8 2.94 -12.20 9.32
N LEU A 9 2.38 -12.19 8.12
CA LEU A 9 2.56 -13.25 7.13
C LEU A 9 3.26 -12.69 5.90
N ASP A 10 4.46 -13.20 5.60
CA ASP A 10 5.13 -12.96 4.33
C ASP A 10 4.67 -14.01 3.30
N LEU A 11 3.98 -13.55 2.27
CA LEU A 11 3.43 -14.38 1.20
C LEU A 11 4.41 -14.55 0.03
N GLY A 12 5.57 -13.89 0.08
CA GLY A 12 6.51 -13.85 -1.04
C GLY A 12 5.91 -13.17 -2.26
N VAL A 13 5.93 -13.86 -3.40
CA VAL A 13 5.31 -13.41 -4.65
C VAL A 13 4.02 -14.19 -4.86
N MET A 14 2.91 -13.49 -5.06
CA MET A 14 1.59 -14.12 -5.21
C MET A 14 0.75 -13.39 -6.27
N GLY A 15 -0.04 -14.14 -7.04
CA GLY A 15 -0.99 -13.56 -7.98
C GLY A 15 -2.01 -12.66 -7.28
N TYR A 16 -2.40 -11.55 -7.91
CA TYR A 16 -3.24 -10.55 -7.25
C TYR A 16 -4.58 -11.12 -6.77
N ARG A 17 -5.25 -11.93 -7.60
CA ARG A 17 -6.53 -12.55 -7.25
C ARG A 17 -6.43 -13.50 -6.06
N GLU A 18 -5.38 -14.31 -6.02
CA GLU A 18 -5.12 -15.24 -4.91
C GLU A 18 -4.88 -14.48 -3.60
N ALA A 19 -4.05 -13.43 -3.63
CA ALA A 19 -3.84 -12.58 -2.47
C ALA A 19 -5.11 -11.84 -2.04
N TRP A 20 -5.97 -11.45 -3.00
CA TRP A 20 -7.26 -10.83 -2.71
C TRP A 20 -8.27 -11.80 -2.08
N ASP A 21 -8.30 -13.05 -2.53
CA ASP A 21 -9.10 -14.09 -1.90
C ASP A 21 -8.62 -14.38 -0.47
N LEU A 22 -7.30 -14.46 -0.26
CA LEU A 22 -6.72 -14.61 1.08
C LEU A 22 -7.07 -13.42 1.99
N GLN A 23 -7.03 -12.19 1.48
CA GLN A 23 -7.48 -11.01 2.24
C GLN A 23 -8.93 -11.16 2.70
N LYS A 24 -9.85 -11.61 1.83
CA LYS A 24 -11.26 -11.83 2.18
C LYS A 24 -11.42 -12.93 3.23
N THR A 25 -10.69 -14.03 3.11
CA THR A 25 -10.70 -15.11 4.11
C THR A 25 -10.21 -14.62 5.47
N ARG A 26 -9.06 -13.94 5.52
CA ARG A 26 -8.51 -13.38 6.77
C ARG A 26 -9.43 -12.33 7.37
N HIS A 27 -10.01 -11.47 6.53
CA HIS A 27 -10.99 -10.48 6.97
C HIS A 27 -12.19 -11.13 7.66
N ALA A 28 -12.78 -12.16 7.06
CA ALA A 28 -13.90 -12.88 7.66
C ALA A 28 -13.54 -13.48 9.03
N GLN A 29 -12.36 -14.09 9.17
CA GLN A 29 -11.87 -14.66 10.42
C GLN A 29 -11.65 -13.58 11.50
N VAL A 30 -11.06 -12.44 11.14
CA VAL A 30 -10.83 -11.32 12.07
C VAL A 30 -12.16 -10.71 12.54
N VAL A 31 -13.12 -10.53 11.62
CA VAL A 31 -14.49 -10.08 11.92
C VAL A 31 -15.19 -11.05 12.87
N ALA A 32 -15.06 -12.35 12.63
CA ALA A 32 -15.76 -13.40 13.39
C ALA A 32 -15.22 -13.61 14.81
N GLY A 33 -14.03 -13.12 15.13
CA GLY A 33 -13.42 -13.42 16.42
C GLY A 33 -12.29 -14.45 16.36
N GLU A 34 -12.17 -15.18 15.26
CA GLU A 34 -11.54 -16.50 15.14
C GLU A 34 -10.03 -16.46 14.87
N SER A 35 -9.52 -15.32 14.39
CA SER A 35 -8.10 -15.09 14.12
C SER A 35 -7.66 -13.75 14.72
N PRO A 36 -6.39 -13.61 15.15
CA PRO A 36 -5.82 -12.30 15.42
C PRO A 36 -5.80 -11.44 14.14
N PRO A 37 -5.76 -10.10 14.29
CA PRO A 37 -5.48 -9.19 13.18
C PRO A 37 -4.22 -9.61 12.42
N THR A 38 -4.15 -9.36 11.12
CA THR A 38 -3.03 -9.84 10.30
C THR A 38 -2.50 -8.77 9.36
N LEU A 39 -1.17 -8.64 9.30
CA LEU A 39 -0.45 -7.89 8.29
C LEU A 39 0.11 -8.87 7.24
N LEU A 40 -0.45 -8.84 6.03
CA LEU A 40 0.07 -9.62 4.91
C LEU A 40 1.11 -8.79 4.16
N LEU A 41 2.29 -9.36 3.90
CA LEU A 41 3.33 -8.73 3.07
C LEU A 41 3.49 -9.54 1.79
N VAL A 42 3.47 -8.87 0.65
CA VAL A 42 3.44 -9.56 -0.65
C VAL A 42 4.03 -8.68 -1.76
N GLU A 43 4.57 -9.33 -2.77
CA GLU A 43 4.83 -8.73 -4.08
C GLU A 43 3.89 -9.37 -5.11
N HIS A 44 3.43 -8.59 -6.08
CA HIS A 44 2.59 -9.11 -7.15
C HIS A 44 3.35 -9.20 -8.47
N PRO A 45 2.99 -10.16 -9.34
CA PRO A 45 3.21 -10.01 -10.77
C PRO A 45 2.59 -8.69 -11.28
N PRO A 46 3.04 -8.16 -12.45
CA PRO A 46 2.54 -6.89 -12.97
C PRO A 46 1.01 -6.86 -13.12
N VAL A 47 0.37 -5.89 -12.46
CA VAL A 47 -1.08 -5.74 -12.47
C VAL A 47 -1.48 -4.27 -12.29
N LEU A 48 -2.45 -3.82 -13.07
CA LEU A 48 -3.20 -2.59 -12.81
C LEU A 48 -4.48 -2.94 -12.06
N THR A 49 -4.77 -2.20 -10.99
CA THR A 49 -6.03 -2.35 -10.27
C THR A 49 -6.85 -1.08 -10.41
N LEU A 50 -8.14 -1.24 -10.69
CA LEU A 50 -9.12 -0.18 -10.84
C LEU A 50 -9.99 -0.14 -9.58
N GLY A 51 -9.79 0.88 -8.76
CA GLY A 51 -10.60 1.11 -7.56
C GLY A 51 -11.98 1.70 -7.89
N ARG A 52 -12.74 2.04 -6.84
CA ARG A 52 -14.13 2.54 -6.98
C ARG A 52 -14.26 3.80 -7.85
N LYS A 53 -13.22 4.65 -7.94
CA LYS A 53 -13.22 5.87 -8.75
C LYS A 53 -12.82 5.65 -10.22
N ALA A 54 -12.35 4.44 -10.56
CA ALA A 54 -11.69 4.12 -11.83
C ALA A 54 -12.52 3.22 -12.76
N LYS A 55 -13.79 2.93 -12.41
CA LYS A 55 -14.58 1.87 -13.06
C LYS A 55 -14.79 2.09 -14.56
N GLU A 56 -14.76 3.34 -15.02
CA GLU A 56 -14.93 3.68 -16.44
C GLU A 56 -13.65 3.43 -17.26
N GLY A 57 -12.51 3.14 -16.63
CA GLY A 57 -11.26 2.77 -17.31
C GLY A 57 -10.58 3.89 -18.10
N SER A 58 -11.10 5.11 -18.07
CA SER A 58 -10.55 6.31 -18.73
C SER A 58 -9.16 6.72 -18.23
N ASN A 59 -8.74 6.15 -17.10
CA ASN A 59 -7.46 6.43 -16.44
C ASN A 59 -6.30 5.54 -16.94
N ILE A 60 -6.54 4.68 -17.93
CA ILE A 60 -5.50 3.91 -18.62
C ILE A 60 -5.25 4.56 -19.98
N ILE A 61 -4.01 4.95 -20.27
CA ILE A 61 -3.70 5.71 -21.51
C ILE A 61 -3.22 4.84 -22.68
N VAL A 62 -3.11 3.53 -22.46
CA VAL A 62 -2.72 2.53 -23.45
C VAL A 62 -3.83 1.48 -23.64
N THR A 63 -3.78 0.74 -24.75
CA THR A 63 -4.80 -0.29 -25.01
C THR A 63 -4.63 -1.52 -24.11
N ARG A 64 -5.70 -2.33 -24.00
CA ARG A 64 -5.66 -3.59 -23.23
C ARG A 64 -4.68 -4.59 -23.85
N GLU A 65 -4.54 -4.58 -25.17
CA GLU A 65 -3.63 -5.44 -25.92
C GLU A 65 -2.17 -5.08 -25.63
N TYR A 66 -1.85 -3.78 -25.54
CA TYR A 66 -0.51 -3.34 -25.15
C TYR A 66 -0.15 -3.82 -23.74
N LEU A 67 -1.06 -3.65 -22.78
CA LEU A 67 -0.85 -4.13 -21.40
C LEU A 67 -0.64 -5.65 -21.36
N SER A 68 -1.48 -6.40 -22.07
CA SER A 68 -1.36 -7.86 -22.16
C SER A 68 -0.02 -8.28 -22.77
N ALA A 69 0.46 -7.60 -23.81
CA ALA A 69 1.76 -7.86 -24.42
C ALA A 69 2.95 -7.57 -23.48
N GLN A 70 2.77 -6.67 -22.50
CA GLN A 70 3.73 -6.41 -21.42
C GLN A 70 3.54 -7.35 -20.20
N GLY A 71 2.59 -8.28 -20.26
CA GLY A 71 2.27 -9.20 -19.15
C GLY A 71 1.58 -8.52 -17.97
N ILE A 72 0.92 -7.37 -18.18
CA ILE A 72 0.24 -6.60 -17.14
C ILE A 72 -1.25 -6.97 -17.13
N GLU A 73 -1.70 -7.64 -16.06
CA GLU A 73 -3.13 -7.92 -15.84
C GLU A 73 -3.88 -6.62 -15.50
N VAL A 74 -5.18 -6.52 -15.79
CA VAL A 74 -6.02 -5.44 -15.25
C VAL A 74 -7.25 -5.95 -14.54
N LEU A 75 -7.43 -5.48 -13.30
CA LEU A 75 -8.45 -5.96 -12.37
C LEU A 75 -9.30 -4.84 -11.81
N GLU A 76 -10.61 -4.99 -11.82
CA GLU A 76 -11.53 -4.13 -11.06
C GLU A 76 -11.72 -4.67 -9.65
N ILE A 77 -11.57 -3.80 -8.65
CA ILE A 77 -11.61 -4.18 -7.24
C ILE A 77 -12.29 -3.13 -6.36
N GLU A 78 -12.69 -3.53 -5.16
CA GLU A 78 -13.51 -2.73 -4.25
C GLU A 78 -12.74 -1.75 -3.35
N ARG A 79 -11.46 -1.47 -3.64
CA ARG A 79 -10.66 -0.53 -2.86
C ARG A 79 -11.05 0.93 -3.07
N GLY A 80 -10.69 1.77 -2.10
CA GLY A 80 -10.66 3.21 -2.28
C GLY A 80 -9.63 3.66 -3.32
N GLY A 81 -9.81 4.87 -3.85
CA GLY A 81 -8.92 5.45 -4.86
C GLY A 81 -9.29 5.07 -6.29
N ASP A 82 -8.42 5.45 -7.20
CA ASP A 82 -8.58 5.36 -8.64
C ASP A 82 -7.78 4.16 -9.20
N VAL A 83 -7.04 4.30 -10.30
CA VAL A 83 -6.13 3.28 -10.83
C VAL A 83 -4.78 3.28 -10.10
N THR A 84 -4.14 2.11 -9.94
CA THR A 84 -2.74 2.01 -9.52
C THR A 84 -2.07 0.78 -10.14
N TYR A 85 -0.75 0.80 -10.19
CA TYR A 85 0.10 -0.32 -10.59
C TYR A 85 0.68 -1.05 -9.37
N HIS A 86 0.77 -2.37 -9.47
CA HIS A 86 1.60 -3.24 -8.63
C HIS A 86 2.46 -4.15 -9.50
N GLY A 87 3.65 -4.51 -9.02
CA GLY A 87 4.54 -5.43 -9.73
C GLY A 87 5.81 -5.75 -8.93
N PRO A 88 6.74 -6.50 -9.53
CA PRO A 88 8.00 -6.87 -8.88
C PRO A 88 8.78 -5.66 -8.37
N GLY A 89 9.39 -5.79 -7.19
CA GLY A 89 10.12 -4.70 -6.54
C GLY A 89 9.24 -3.70 -5.79
N GLN A 90 7.92 -3.90 -5.77
CA GLN A 90 6.99 -3.12 -4.95
C GLN A 90 6.50 -3.96 -3.76
N LEU A 91 6.80 -3.50 -2.54
CA LEU A 91 6.29 -4.12 -1.33
C LEU A 91 4.84 -3.70 -1.08
N VAL A 92 3.91 -4.64 -1.17
CA VAL A 92 2.51 -4.44 -0.82
C VAL A 92 2.27 -4.99 0.58
N ALA A 93 1.57 -4.21 1.42
CA ALA A 93 1.19 -4.63 2.76
C ALA A 93 -0.32 -4.45 2.96
N TYR A 94 -1.00 -5.54 3.32
CA TYR A 94 -2.43 -5.54 3.61
C TYR A 94 -2.67 -5.70 5.11
N ALA A 95 -3.14 -4.62 5.74
CA ALA A 95 -3.38 -4.57 7.18
C ALA A 95 -4.85 -4.90 7.47
N ILE A 96 -5.13 -6.18 7.72
CA ILE A 96 -6.47 -6.72 7.99
C ILE A 96 -6.82 -6.49 9.47
N PHE A 97 -6.99 -5.23 9.84
CA PHE A 97 -7.09 -4.80 11.23
C PHE A 97 -8.50 -4.31 11.58
N PRO A 98 -8.97 -4.50 12.83
CA PRO A 98 -10.18 -3.85 13.31
C PRO A 98 -9.93 -2.34 13.46
N VAL A 99 -10.62 -1.53 12.66
CA VAL A 99 -10.44 -0.06 12.59
C VAL A 99 -11.69 0.72 13.03
N GLY A 100 -12.80 0.02 13.29
CA GLY A 100 -14.04 0.66 13.73
C GLY A 100 -14.57 1.63 12.69
N ARG A 101 -14.79 2.89 13.10
CA ARG A 101 -15.20 4.00 12.23
C ARG A 101 -14.07 5.01 12.00
N LYS A 102 -12.89 4.79 12.59
CA LYS A 102 -11.77 5.75 12.61
C LYS A 102 -10.81 5.54 11.44
N VAL A 103 -11.36 5.54 10.21
CA VAL A 103 -10.57 5.23 9.00
C VAL A 103 -9.46 6.24 8.76
N ALA A 104 -9.71 7.53 9.02
CA ALA A 104 -8.69 8.57 8.90
C ALA A 104 -7.53 8.38 9.89
N ASP A 105 -7.82 7.99 11.13
CA ASP A 105 -6.79 7.71 12.14
C ASP A 105 -5.96 6.50 11.75
N PHE A 106 -6.60 5.45 11.21
CA PHE A 106 -5.90 4.29 10.68
C PHE A 106 -4.99 4.65 9.51
N LEU A 107 -5.44 5.49 8.57
CA LEU A 107 -4.58 5.97 7.48
C LEU A 107 -3.36 6.73 8.00
N ARG A 108 -3.52 7.60 9.01
CA ARG A 108 -2.40 8.29 9.67
C ARG A 108 -1.42 7.32 10.34
N LEU A 109 -1.90 6.22 10.92
CA LEU A 109 -1.04 5.17 11.47
C LEU A 109 -0.26 4.44 10.37
N LEU A 110 -0.89 4.14 9.23
CA LEU A 110 -0.18 3.57 8.08
C LEU A 110 0.89 4.53 7.54
N GLU A 111 0.60 5.84 7.52
CA GLU A 111 1.55 6.88 7.08
C GLU A 111 2.74 6.90 8.02
N ASN A 112 2.49 6.97 9.34
CA ASN A 112 3.54 6.96 10.35
C ASN A 112 4.42 5.71 10.31
N ALA A 113 3.82 4.52 10.18
CA ALA A 113 4.58 3.28 10.06
C ALA A 113 5.45 3.26 8.79
N THR A 114 4.91 3.74 7.67
CA THR A 114 5.65 3.78 6.39
C THR A 114 6.78 4.80 6.43
N ILE A 115 6.55 5.98 7.02
CA ILE A 115 7.58 7.02 7.22
C ILE A 115 8.69 6.49 8.12
N ALA A 116 8.36 5.85 9.25
CA ALA A 116 9.35 5.25 10.13
C ALA A 116 10.18 4.17 9.42
N ALA A 117 9.55 3.32 8.61
CA ALA A 117 10.27 2.34 7.79
C ALA A 117 11.21 3.00 6.77
N LEU A 118 10.77 4.09 6.13
CA LEU A 118 11.60 4.85 5.19
C LEU A 118 12.76 5.57 5.86
N HIS A 119 12.59 6.05 7.09
CA HIS A 119 13.69 6.60 7.90
C HIS A 119 14.75 5.54 8.19
N ASP A 120 14.34 4.33 8.58
CA ASP A 120 15.22 3.16 8.75
C ASP A 120 15.96 2.80 7.46
N LEU A 121 15.31 2.99 6.31
CA LEU A 121 15.92 2.81 4.99
C LEU A 121 16.81 4.01 4.59
N GLY A 122 16.96 5.04 5.41
CA GLY A 122 17.84 6.19 5.14
C GLY A 122 17.21 7.26 4.26
N LEU A 123 15.88 7.37 4.25
CA LEU A 123 15.11 8.44 3.61
C LEU A 123 14.43 9.31 4.69
N PRO A 124 15.19 10.19 5.39
CA PRO A 124 14.72 10.93 6.57
C PRO A 124 13.76 12.08 6.24
N ASP A 125 13.58 12.39 4.97
CA ASP A 125 12.64 13.40 4.46
C ASP A 125 11.30 12.79 4.03
N ALA A 126 11.05 11.52 4.36
CA ALA A 126 9.75 10.89 4.14
C ALA A 126 8.67 11.62 4.95
N ARG A 127 7.54 11.94 4.30
CA ARG A 127 6.48 12.77 4.86
C ARG A 127 5.09 12.45 4.31
N PRO A 128 4.02 12.78 5.04
CA PRO A 128 2.68 12.79 4.45
C PRO A 128 2.53 13.96 3.46
N ASN A 129 1.43 13.95 2.72
CA ASN A 129 0.99 15.07 1.88
C ASN A 129 -0.40 15.54 2.34
N PRO A 130 -0.65 16.85 2.46
CA PRO A 130 -1.93 17.36 2.97
C PRO A 130 -3.12 17.11 2.04
N GLY A 131 -2.90 16.85 0.75
CA GLY A 131 -3.96 16.69 -0.26
C GLY A 131 -4.25 15.24 -0.66
N TYR A 132 -3.25 14.35 -0.61
CA TYR A 132 -3.39 12.98 -1.13
C TYR A 132 -2.77 11.93 -0.19
N ALA A 133 -3.53 10.87 0.06
CA ALA A 133 -3.09 9.76 0.91
C ALA A 133 -1.85 9.05 0.33
N GLY A 134 -0.94 8.65 1.22
CA GLY A 134 0.31 7.99 0.90
C GLY A 134 1.51 8.74 1.47
N VAL A 135 2.70 8.25 1.16
CA VAL A 135 3.95 8.83 1.64
C VAL A 135 4.77 9.35 0.48
N TYR A 136 5.41 10.49 0.72
CA TYR A 136 6.17 11.28 -0.23
C TYR A 136 7.57 11.55 0.34
N VAL A 137 8.50 11.92 -0.54
CA VAL A 137 9.80 12.51 -0.16
C VAL A 137 9.85 13.98 -0.62
N ASN A 138 10.98 14.65 -0.44
CA ASN A 138 11.10 16.05 -0.86
C ASN A 138 10.71 16.27 -2.32
N PRO A 139 9.99 17.37 -2.62
CA PRO A 139 9.60 17.68 -3.99
C PRO A 139 10.83 17.98 -4.84
N ARG A 140 10.66 17.87 -6.17
CA ARG A 140 11.73 18.13 -7.14
C ARG A 140 11.29 19.22 -8.11
N GLU A 141 12.21 20.15 -8.37
CA GLU A 141 12.03 21.18 -9.39
C GLU A 141 12.42 20.64 -10.77
N VAL A 142 11.53 20.76 -11.74
CA VAL A 142 11.76 20.41 -13.15
C VAL A 142 11.26 21.58 -14.00
N ASN A 143 12.15 22.22 -14.75
CA ASN A 143 11.82 23.36 -15.62
C ASN A 143 11.05 24.50 -14.91
N GLY A 144 11.40 24.78 -13.65
CA GLY A 144 10.75 25.83 -12.84
C GLY A 144 9.40 25.44 -12.24
N LEU A 145 9.02 24.16 -12.32
CA LEU A 145 7.83 23.61 -11.68
C LEU A 145 8.21 22.59 -10.60
N SER A 146 7.52 22.68 -9.46
CA SER A 146 7.70 21.75 -8.34
C SER A 146 6.79 20.53 -8.48
N TYR A 147 7.38 19.34 -8.34
CA TYR A 147 6.65 18.07 -8.39
C TYR A 147 6.82 17.28 -7.10
N GLU A 148 5.70 16.90 -6.48
CA GLU A 148 5.69 15.96 -5.36
C GLU A 148 6.25 14.60 -5.78
N GLN A 149 7.01 13.94 -4.90
CA GLN A 149 7.63 12.64 -5.19
C GLN A 149 6.99 11.56 -4.32
N LYS A 150 6.03 10.82 -4.88
CA LYS A 150 5.28 9.80 -4.14
C LYS A 150 6.03 8.48 -4.13
N ILE A 151 6.33 7.97 -2.93
CA ILE A 151 7.08 6.72 -2.75
C ILE A 151 6.19 5.56 -2.29
N ALA A 152 5.06 5.85 -1.64
CA ALA A 152 4.08 4.83 -1.25
C ALA A 152 2.64 5.27 -1.52
N SER A 153 1.84 4.35 -2.07
CA SER A 153 0.43 4.57 -2.42
C SER A 153 -0.49 3.79 -1.52
N PHE A 154 -1.50 4.46 -0.96
CA PHE A 154 -2.42 3.87 0.01
C PHE A 154 -3.82 3.77 -0.58
N GLY A 155 -4.46 2.64 -0.37
CA GLY A 155 -5.83 2.38 -0.78
C GLY A 155 -6.43 1.34 0.13
N VAL A 156 -7.25 1.78 1.08
CA VAL A 156 -7.93 0.92 2.06
C VAL A 156 -9.43 0.87 1.75
N ALA A 157 -10.03 -0.29 1.99
CA ALA A 157 -11.48 -0.42 2.15
C ALA A 157 -11.77 -0.86 3.58
N VAL A 158 -12.93 -0.48 4.11
CA VAL A 158 -13.39 -0.94 5.42
C VAL A 158 -14.75 -1.56 5.26
N GLN A 159 -14.87 -2.83 5.65
CA GLN A 159 -16.11 -3.59 5.64
C GLN A 159 -16.26 -4.23 7.01
N ARG A 160 -17.46 -4.15 7.60
CA ARG A 160 -17.70 -4.68 8.96
C ARG A 160 -16.56 -4.29 9.90
N HIS A 161 -16.26 -2.98 9.95
CA HIS A 161 -15.25 -2.37 10.82
C HIS A 161 -13.82 -2.93 10.75
N VAL A 162 -13.52 -3.81 9.80
CA VAL A 162 -12.19 -4.38 9.58
C VAL A 162 -11.70 -3.92 8.21
N ALA A 163 -10.43 -3.52 8.16
CA ALA A 163 -9.78 -3.03 6.96
C ALA A 163 -9.44 -4.17 5.97
N LEU A 164 -9.46 -3.83 4.68
CA LEU A 164 -9.00 -4.61 3.53
C LEU A 164 -8.06 -3.73 2.71
N HIS A 165 -7.22 -4.36 1.89
CA HIS A 165 -6.15 -3.70 1.16
C HIS A 165 -5.17 -3.00 2.12
N GLY A 166 -4.52 -1.92 1.71
CA GLY A 166 -3.48 -1.30 2.53
C GLY A 166 -2.60 -0.35 1.76
N LEU A 167 -1.30 -0.61 1.78
CA LEU A 167 -0.28 0.24 1.18
C LEU A 167 0.60 -0.52 0.18
N ALA A 168 1.19 0.22 -0.75
CA ALA A 168 2.18 -0.26 -1.70
C ALA A 168 3.38 0.69 -1.69
N LEU A 169 4.53 0.22 -1.20
CA LEU A 169 5.80 0.92 -1.13
C LEU A 169 6.67 0.56 -2.34
N ASN A 170 7.10 1.57 -3.09
CA ASN A 170 7.99 1.37 -4.22
C ASN A 170 9.44 1.18 -3.74
N VAL A 171 10.01 -0.01 -3.91
CA VAL A 171 11.38 -0.31 -3.48
C VAL A 171 12.33 -0.29 -4.67
N THR A 172 12.24 -1.29 -5.54
CA THR A 172 12.94 -1.42 -6.83
C THR A 172 11.95 -1.48 -7.99
N THR A 173 10.71 -1.02 -7.76
CA THR A 173 9.60 -1.04 -8.71
C THR A 173 9.98 -0.45 -10.06
N ASN A 174 9.56 -1.09 -11.15
CA ASN A 174 9.60 -0.46 -12.47
C ASN A 174 8.62 0.72 -12.52
N LEU A 175 9.14 1.94 -12.34
CA LEU A 175 8.34 3.15 -12.27
C LEU A 175 7.70 3.54 -13.61
N ALA A 176 8.25 3.09 -14.75
CA ALA A 176 7.71 3.39 -16.07
C ALA A 176 6.30 2.79 -16.28
N HIS A 177 5.92 1.76 -15.51
CA HIS A 177 4.57 1.21 -15.57
C HIS A 177 3.50 2.15 -14.97
N PHE A 178 3.90 3.10 -14.12
CA PHE A 178 2.99 4.16 -13.67
C PHE A 178 2.68 5.17 -14.78
N ASP A 179 3.55 5.31 -15.80
CA ASP A 179 3.30 6.21 -16.93
C ASP A 179 2.21 5.66 -17.86
N LEU A 180 1.79 4.41 -17.70
CA LEU A 180 0.69 3.78 -18.45
C LEU A 180 -0.69 4.18 -17.92
N ILE A 181 -0.74 4.91 -16.80
CA ILE A 181 -1.97 5.29 -16.11
C ILE A 181 -1.95 6.76 -15.71
N VAL A 182 -3.13 7.39 -15.66
CA VAL A 182 -3.31 8.76 -15.19
C VAL A 182 -4.28 8.75 -14.02
N PRO A 183 -3.78 8.66 -12.77
CA PRO A 183 -4.65 8.67 -11.62
C PRO A 183 -5.30 10.06 -11.43
N CYS A 184 -6.62 10.08 -11.21
CA CYS A 184 -7.37 11.33 -11.04
C CYS A 184 -6.75 12.24 -9.96
N GLY A 185 -6.43 13.49 -10.33
CA GLY A 185 -5.98 14.54 -9.42
C GLY A 185 -4.47 14.64 -9.17
N LEU A 186 -3.66 13.66 -9.59
CA LEU A 186 -2.22 13.63 -9.31
C LEU A 186 -1.35 14.27 -10.42
N HIS A 187 -1.78 15.39 -11.01
CA HIS A 187 -1.10 16.02 -12.15
C HIS A 187 0.29 16.62 -11.86
N GLN A 188 0.60 16.90 -10.58
CA GLN A 188 1.91 17.43 -10.14
C GLN A 188 2.61 16.46 -9.18
N THR A 189 2.47 15.16 -9.44
CA THR A 189 3.09 14.11 -8.64
C THR A 189 3.79 13.12 -9.53
N HIS A 190 5.06 12.87 -9.27
CA HIS A 190 5.82 11.79 -9.89
C HIS A 190 5.99 10.65 -8.89
N MET A 191 5.92 9.42 -9.40
CA MET A 191 6.26 8.25 -8.60
C MET A 191 7.79 8.16 -8.46
N THR A 192 8.23 7.84 -7.25
CA THR A 192 9.63 7.50 -6.94
C THR A 192 9.68 6.14 -6.25
N SER A 193 10.89 5.65 -6.00
CA SER A 193 11.17 4.39 -5.32
C SER A 193 12.38 4.56 -4.40
N VAL A 194 12.56 3.64 -3.44
CA VAL A 194 13.77 3.63 -2.59
C VAL A 194 15.03 3.58 -3.46
N GLN A 195 15.03 2.78 -4.52
CA GLN A 195 16.13 2.69 -5.48
C GLN A 195 16.41 4.03 -6.15
N ARG A 196 15.39 4.66 -6.72
CA ARG A 196 15.55 5.97 -7.39
C ARG A 196 16.06 7.02 -6.40
N GLU A 197 15.58 7.01 -5.16
CA GLU A 197 16.03 7.96 -4.14
C GLU A 197 17.48 7.72 -3.71
N TYR A 198 17.94 6.47 -3.62
CA TYR A 198 19.35 6.16 -3.37
C TYR A 198 20.24 6.67 -4.50
N GLU A 199 19.88 6.39 -5.75
CA GLU A 199 20.62 6.82 -6.95
C GLU A 199 20.72 8.35 -7.02
N GLN A 200 19.59 9.04 -6.81
CA GLN A 200 19.51 10.51 -6.88
C GLN A 200 20.30 11.22 -5.77
N ARG A 201 20.52 10.55 -4.64
CA ARG A 201 21.29 11.07 -3.50
C ARG A 201 22.75 10.60 -3.52
N GLY A 202 23.15 9.79 -4.51
CA GLY A 202 24.49 9.21 -4.58
C GLY A 202 24.80 8.27 -3.41
N LEU A 203 23.78 7.62 -2.83
CA LEU A 203 23.98 6.66 -1.75
C LEU A 203 24.54 5.37 -2.33
N ASN A 204 25.70 4.92 -1.84
CA ASN A 204 26.29 3.64 -2.23
C ASN A 204 25.60 2.47 -1.51
N ARG A 205 24.32 2.26 -1.81
CA ARG A 205 23.45 1.23 -1.22
C ARG A 205 22.57 0.63 -2.31
N THR A 206 22.34 -0.68 -2.25
CA THR A 206 21.37 -1.36 -3.10
C THR A 206 20.16 -1.71 -2.24
N PRO A 207 18.96 -1.20 -2.54
CA PRO A 207 17.79 -1.56 -1.76
C PRO A 207 17.29 -2.96 -2.14
N SER A 208 16.69 -3.64 -1.18
CA SER A 208 15.99 -4.90 -1.42
C SER A 208 14.58 -4.88 -0.80
N VAL A 209 13.66 -5.63 -1.40
CA VAL A 209 12.32 -5.81 -0.82
C VAL A 209 12.40 -6.52 0.53
N ALA A 210 13.38 -7.40 0.73
CA ALA A 210 13.62 -8.06 2.02
C ALA A 210 13.96 -7.04 3.14
N GLU A 211 14.85 -6.09 2.87
CA GLU A 211 15.15 -5.01 3.83
C GLU A 211 13.93 -4.11 4.07
N ALA A 212 13.18 -3.78 3.01
CA ALA A 212 11.95 -3.00 3.13
C ALA A 212 10.89 -3.72 3.96
N LYS A 213 10.72 -5.04 3.80
CA LYS A 213 9.85 -5.88 4.63
C LYS A 213 10.28 -5.80 6.10
N ALA A 214 11.55 -6.01 6.39
CA ALA A 214 12.06 -5.97 7.77
C ALA A 214 11.85 -4.59 8.41
N ALA A 215 12.11 -3.50 7.68
CA ALA A 215 11.87 -2.15 8.16
C ALA A 215 10.38 -1.88 8.43
N LEU A 216 9.50 -2.28 7.49
CA LEU A 216 8.06 -2.10 7.62
C LEU A 216 7.49 -2.93 8.79
N GLN A 217 7.93 -4.17 8.97
CA GLN A 217 7.52 -5.02 10.11
C GLN A 217 7.82 -4.35 11.45
N ARG A 218 9.07 -3.90 11.66
CA ARG A 218 9.46 -3.19 12.88
C ARG A 218 8.65 -1.92 13.08
N ALA A 219 8.45 -1.14 12.02
CA ALA A 219 7.71 0.10 12.09
C ALA A 219 6.22 -0.12 12.44
N PHE A 220 5.59 -1.17 11.90
CA PHE A 220 4.23 -1.55 12.27
C PHE A 220 4.15 -2.02 13.72
N GLN A 221 5.08 -2.86 14.17
CA GLN A 221 5.11 -3.32 15.57
C GLN A 221 5.21 -2.15 16.55
N THR A 222 6.09 -1.18 16.28
CA THR A 222 6.23 0.03 17.11
C THR A 222 5.00 0.92 17.03
N THR A 223 4.49 1.19 15.82
CA THR A 223 3.39 2.13 15.58
C THR A 223 2.07 1.62 16.18
N PHE A 224 1.84 0.31 16.15
CA PHE A 224 0.61 -0.32 16.64
C PHE A 224 0.77 -0.93 18.05
N ALA A 225 1.88 -0.68 18.74
CA ALA A 225 2.13 -1.19 20.10
C ALA A 225 1.07 -0.73 21.12
N THR A 226 0.55 0.48 20.95
CA THR A 226 -0.48 1.08 21.82
C THR A 226 -1.84 1.20 21.12
N TYR A 227 -2.00 0.53 19.98
CA TYR A 227 -3.25 0.55 19.23
C TYR A 227 -4.37 -0.15 20.02
N ASP A 228 -5.57 0.43 19.96
CA ASP A 228 -6.76 -0.18 20.55
C ASP A 228 -7.29 -1.28 19.63
N TRP A 229 -7.00 -2.53 19.98
CA TRP A 229 -7.40 -3.72 19.24
C TRP A 229 -8.82 -4.19 19.56
N THR A 230 -9.60 -3.44 20.36
CA THR A 230 -10.97 -3.84 20.68
C THR A 230 -11.84 -3.90 19.43
N ARG A 231 -12.54 -5.03 19.29
CA ARG A 231 -13.45 -5.28 18.16
C ARG A 231 -14.82 -4.68 18.48
N PRO A 232 -15.49 -4.02 17.52
CA PRO A 232 -16.88 -3.64 17.69
C PRO A 232 -17.72 -4.90 17.92
N VAL A 233 -18.48 -4.91 19.00
CA VAL A 233 -19.43 -5.99 19.28
C VAL A 233 -20.58 -5.85 18.28
N TYR A 234 -20.71 -6.80 17.36
CA TYR A 234 -21.92 -6.93 16.57
C TYR A 234 -23.00 -7.49 17.48
N ALA A 235 -24.08 -6.73 17.68
CA ALA A 235 -25.30 -7.34 18.20
C ALA A 235 -25.63 -8.51 17.25
N ALA A 236 -25.85 -9.71 17.81
CA ALA A 236 -26.29 -10.85 17.03
C ALA A 236 -27.50 -10.39 16.20
N ALA A 237 -27.41 -10.51 14.88
CA ALA A 237 -28.58 -10.31 14.03
C ALA A 237 -29.66 -11.23 14.61
N GLY A 238 -30.76 -10.64 15.05
CA GLY A 238 -31.85 -11.36 15.70
C GLY A 238 -32.23 -12.60 14.89
N SER A 239 -32.42 -13.68 15.63
CA SER A 239 -33.06 -14.94 15.25
C SER A 239 -34.14 -14.82 14.19
#